data_AF-A0A6N8EMC7-F1
#
_entry.id   AF-A0A6N8EMC7-F1
#
_cell.length_a   1.000
_cell.length_b   1.000
_cell.length_c   1.000
_cell.angle_alpha   90.00
_cell.angle_beta   90.00
_cell.angle_gamma   90.00
#
_symmetry.space_group_name_H-M   'P 1'
#
loop_
_entity.id
_entity.type
_entity.pdbx_description
1 polymer ?
#
loop_
_entity_poly.entity_id
_entity_poly.type
_entity_poly.pdbx_seq_one_letter_code
_entity_poly.pdbx_strand_id
1 'polypeptide(L)'
;MVLREAIDAFIDYEEPLGLGASIEEIGHYYWKYYDACDTKKYYFNQKLAFPGNLTKKLIERVLIAANGQQQLEMQLIPSLLSIWSGRKVPGEYHTVINEHNYKDFIDYVRELSRGDWEAGEKYFYGHKL
;
A
#
# COMPACT_ATOMS: atom_id res chain seq x y z
N MET A 1 0.99 20.42 11.36
CA MET A 1 1.51 19.92 10.07
C MET A 1 1.28 18.42 9.95
N VAL A 2 1.86 17.60 10.84
CA VAL A 2 1.75 16.12 10.83
C VAL A 2 0.32 15.56 10.71
N LEU A 3 -0.67 16.11 11.43
CA LEU A 3 -2.04 15.59 11.36
C LEU A 3 -2.71 15.83 10.00
N ARG A 4 -2.45 17.00 9.40
CA ARG A 4 -2.99 17.37 8.08
C ARG A 4 -2.40 16.48 7.00
N GLU A 5 -1.07 16.33 7.01
CA GLU A 5 -0.35 15.42 6.12
C GLU A 5 -0.81 13.95 6.28
N ALA A 6 -1.07 13.51 7.51
CA ALA A 6 -1.56 12.16 7.77
C ALA A 6 -2.99 11.93 7.27
N ILE A 7 -3.87 12.92 7.42
CA ILE A 7 -5.23 12.87 6.87
C ILE A 7 -5.18 12.92 5.35
N ASP A 8 -4.35 13.78 4.78
CA ASP A 8 -4.16 13.89 3.34
C ASP A 8 -3.63 12.59 2.73
N ALA A 9 -2.66 11.94 3.37
CA ALA A 9 -2.21 10.62 2.95
C ALA A 9 -3.34 9.56 2.93
N PHE A 10 -4.43 9.77 3.68
CA PHE A 10 -5.58 8.87 3.75
C PHE A 10 -6.68 9.22 2.75
N ILE A 11 -7.01 10.51 2.55
CA ILE A 11 -8.15 10.98 1.74
C ILE A 11 -7.79 11.92 0.58
N ASP A 12 -6.51 12.27 0.40
CA ASP A 12 -5.99 13.14 -0.67
C ASP A 12 -6.84 14.41 -0.82
N TYR A 13 -7.03 15.13 0.29
CA TYR A 13 -7.89 16.32 0.29
C TYR A 13 -7.15 17.54 -0.27
N GLU A 14 -5.82 17.55 -0.27
CA GLU A 14 -5.02 18.70 -0.73
C GLU A 14 -5.15 18.93 -2.23
N GLU A 15 -5.27 17.87 -3.04
CA GLU A 15 -5.54 17.99 -4.48
C GLU A 15 -6.86 18.74 -4.77
N PRO A 16 -8.02 18.39 -4.17
CA PRO A 16 -9.29 19.07 -4.41
C PRO A 16 -9.52 20.36 -3.61
N LEU A 17 -8.97 20.50 -2.39
CA LEU A 17 -9.24 21.65 -1.50
C LEU A 17 -8.08 22.66 -1.43
N GLY A 18 -6.87 22.24 -1.79
CA GLY A 18 -5.66 23.04 -1.69
C GLY A 18 -5.05 23.11 -0.29
N LEU A 19 -3.78 23.52 -0.23
CA LEU A 19 -2.97 23.64 0.99
C LEU A 19 -3.56 24.59 2.06
N GLY A 20 -4.43 25.51 1.65
CA GLY A 20 -5.05 26.51 2.52
C GLY A 20 -6.36 26.08 3.19
N ALA A 21 -6.83 24.86 2.97
CA ALA A 21 -8.12 24.38 3.47
C ALA A 21 -8.25 24.53 5.00
N SER A 22 -9.39 25.02 5.47
CA SER A 22 -9.75 25.07 6.88
C SER A 22 -9.95 23.66 7.46
N ILE A 23 -9.95 23.55 8.79
CA ILE A 23 -10.18 22.26 9.45
C ILE A 23 -11.60 21.76 9.16
N GLU A 24 -12.56 22.68 9.11
CA GLU A 24 -13.96 22.42 8.82
C GLU A 24 -14.15 21.87 7.40
N GLU A 25 -13.46 22.45 6.40
CA GLU A 25 -13.49 21.96 5.01
C GLU A 25 -12.91 20.55 4.90
N ILE A 26 -11.76 20.30 5.55
CA ILE A 26 -11.13 18.97 5.59
C ILE A 26 -12.08 17.97 6.28
N GLY A 27 -12.70 18.37 7.39
CA GLY A 27 -13.66 17.54 8.11
C GLY A 27 -14.87 17.17 7.26
N HIS A 28 -15.45 18.14 6.55
CA HIS A 28 -16.58 17.88 5.66
C HIS A 28 -16.19 16.97 4.49
N TYR A 29 -15.01 17.17 3.91
CA TYR A 29 -14.49 16.32 2.85
C TYR A 29 -14.26 14.88 3.34
N TYR A 30 -13.67 14.70 4.53
CA TYR A 30 -13.52 13.40 5.17
C TYR A 30 -14.87 12.70 5.37
N TRP A 31 -15.88 13.41 5.89
CA TRP A 31 -17.21 12.84 6.09
C TRP A 31 -17.85 12.39 4.78
N LYS A 32 -17.74 13.19 3.72
CA LYS A 32 -18.23 12.82 2.39
C LYS A 32 -17.53 11.58 1.85
N TYR A 33 -16.22 11.46 2.03
CA TYR A 33 -15.47 10.27 1.69
C TYR A 33 -15.93 9.06 2.50
N TYR A 34 -16.10 9.22 3.82
CA TYR A 34 -16.53 8.17 4.74
C TYR A 34 -17.93 7.64 4.40
N ASP A 35 -18.91 8.52 4.15
CA ASP A 35 -20.28 8.15 3.80
C ASP A 35 -20.37 7.38 2.47
N ALA A 36 -19.38 7.57 1.58
CA ALA A 36 -19.27 6.81 0.34
C ALA A 36 -18.60 5.43 0.51
N CYS A 37 -18.01 5.15 1.66
CA CYS A 37 -17.31 3.90 1.94
C CYS A 37 -18.21 2.84 2.57
N ASP A 38 -17.95 1.57 2.25
CA ASP A 38 -18.51 0.45 3.00
C ASP A 38 -17.70 0.26 4.29
N THR A 39 -18.31 0.56 5.44
CA THR A 39 -17.67 0.46 6.76
C THR A 39 -17.23 -0.95 7.15
N LYS A 40 -17.69 -1.98 6.43
CA LYS A 40 -17.25 -3.37 6.62
C LYS A 40 -16.01 -3.71 5.80
N LYS A 41 -15.61 -2.86 4.87
CA LYS A 41 -14.45 -3.09 3.99
C LYS A 41 -13.23 -2.33 4.47
N TYR A 42 -12.07 -2.85 4.10
CA TYR A 42 -10.78 -2.25 4.38
C TYR A 42 -10.28 -1.42 3.20
N TYR A 43 -9.83 -0.20 3.48
CA TYR A 43 -9.36 0.75 2.48
C TYR A 43 -7.87 1.08 2.71
N PHE A 44 -7.14 1.25 1.61
CA PHE A 44 -5.75 1.68 1.59
C PHE A 44 -5.57 2.70 0.47
N ASN A 45 -5.13 3.92 0.81
CA ASN A 45 -5.05 5.07 -0.10
C ASN A 45 -6.36 5.23 -0.90
N GLN A 46 -7.47 5.38 -0.18
CA GLN A 46 -8.83 5.56 -0.72
C GLN A 46 -9.45 4.43 -1.55
N LYS A 47 -8.72 3.35 -1.82
CA LYS A 47 -9.21 2.22 -2.61
C LYS A 47 -9.43 1.01 -1.73
N LEU A 48 -10.36 0.15 -2.12
CA LEU A 48 -10.52 -1.16 -1.49
C LEU A 48 -9.15 -1.85 -1.48
N ALA A 49 -8.70 -2.20 -0.28
CA ALA A 49 -7.39 -2.75 -0.07
C ALA A 49 -7.31 -4.10 -0.78
N PHE A 50 -6.29 -4.29 -1.61
CA PHE A 50 -6.16 -5.49 -2.42
C PHE A 50 -4.68 -5.86 -2.58
N PRO A 51 -4.26 -7.08 -2.21
CA PRO A 51 -2.87 -7.51 -2.34
C PRO A 51 -2.30 -7.28 -3.74
N GLY A 52 -3.10 -7.51 -4.79
CA GLY A 52 -2.68 -7.27 -6.18
C GLY A 52 -2.29 -5.82 -6.49
N ASN A 53 -2.96 -4.83 -5.90
CA ASN A 53 -2.61 -3.42 -6.07
C ASN A 53 -1.29 -3.08 -5.36
N LEU A 54 -1.06 -3.71 -4.20
CA LEU A 54 0.16 -3.52 -3.41
C LEU A 54 1.37 -4.21 -4.07
N THR A 55 1.20 -5.42 -4.60
CA THR A 55 2.27 -6.13 -5.32
C THR A 55 2.66 -5.43 -6.62
N LYS A 56 1.71 -4.81 -7.32
CA LYS A 56 2.02 -3.96 -8.49
C LYS A 56 2.97 -2.83 -8.11
N LYS A 57 2.61 -2.05 -7.07
CA LYS A 57 3.46 -0.96 -6.56
C LYS A 57 4.84 -1.45 -6.09
N LEU A 58 4.87 -2.63 -5.44
CA LEU A 58 6.12 -3.27 -5.02
C LEU A 58 7.02 -3.57 -6.23
N ILE A 59 6.51 -4.27 -7.25
CA ILE A 59 7.29 -4.65 -8.43
C ILE A 59 7.77 -3.43 -9.22
N GLU A 60 6.94 -2.41 -9.41
CA GLU A 60 7.35 -1.16 -10.05
C GLU A 60 8.59 -0.57 -9.36
N ARG A 61 8.56 -0.49 -8.02
CA ARG A 61 9.66 0.07 -7.23
C ARG A 61 10.89 -0.83 -7.20
N VAL A 62 10.71 -2.15 -7.12
CA VAL A 62 11.79 -3.14 -7.20
C VAL A 62 12.52 -3.02 -8.55
N LEU A 63 11.79 -2.91 -9.66
CA LEU A 63 12.41 -2.81 -10.99
C LEU A 63 13.14 -1.47 -11.20
N ILE A 64 12.57 -0.36 -10.71
CA ILE A 64 13.25 0.94 -10.72
C ILE A 64 14.57 0.85 -9.92
N ALA A 65 14.51 0.29 -8.70
CA ALA A 65 15.69 0.13 -7.86
C ALA A 65 16.73 -0.80 -8.47
N ALA A 66 16.30 -1.91 -9.10
CA ALA A 66 17.19 -2.85 -9.79
C ALA A 66 17.96 -2.18 -10.93
N ASN A 67 17.27 -1.35 -11.73
CA ASN A 67 17.86 -0.66 -12.88
C ASN A 67 18.91 0.37 -12.45
N GLY A 68 18.73 1.00 -11.28
CA GLY A 68 19.67 1.97 -10.72
C GLY A 68 20.70 1.38 -9.75
N GLN A 69 20.62 0.09 -9.44
CA GLN A 69 21.31 -0.54 -8.30
C GLN A 69 21.14 0.25 -6.99
N GLN A 70 19.90 0.64 -6.71
CA GLN A 70 19.52 1.47 -5.57
C GLN A 70 18.87 0.66 -4.46
N GLN A 71 18.78 1.25 -3.28
CA GLN A 71 18.00 0.69 -2.18
C GLN A 71 16.51 0.69 -2.50
N LEU A 72 15.80 -0.35 -2.06
CA LEU A 72 14.34 -0.34 -2.07
C LEU A 72 13.82 0.57 -0.94
N GLU A 73 13.46 1.80 -1.29
CA GLU A 73 12.89 2.79 -0.36
C GLU A 73 11.38 2.58 -0.20
N MET A 74 10.99 1.53 0.54
CA MET A 74 9.59 1.22 0.83
C MET A 74 9.46 0.38 2.11
N GLN A 75 8.62 0.81 3.06
CA GLN A 75 8.45 0.10 4.33
C GLN A 75 7.03 -0.47 4.54
N LEU A 76 6.01 0.34 4.25
CA LEU A 76 4.62 0.01 4.57
C LEU A 76 4.08 -1.16 3.73
N ILE A 77 4.26 -1.11 2.41
CA ILE A 77 3.74 -2.13 1.49
C ILE A 77 4.38 -3.51 1.72
N PRO A 78 5.72 -3.67 1.85
CA PRO A 78 6.34 -4.94 2.18
C PRO A 78 5.84 -5.53 3.50
N SER A 79 5.64 -4.68 4.51
CA SER A 79 5.12 -5.09 5.82
C SER A 79 3.68 -5.60 5.70
N LEU A 80 2.79 -4.85 5.05
CA LEU A 80 1.40 -5.25 4.85
C LEU A 80 1.30 -6.57 4.08
N LEU A 81 2.03 -6.68 2.97
CA LEU A 81 2.07 -7.91 2.18
C LEU A 81 2.58 -9.09 3.01
N SER A 82 3.60 -8.88 3.84
CA SER A 82 4.11 -9.93 4.72
C SER A 82 3.10 -10.37 5.78
N ILE A 83 2.40 -9.43 6.40
CA ILE A 83 1.35 -9.71 7.41
C ILE A 83 0.16 -10.44 6.77
N TRP A 84 -0.28 -9.97 5.61
CA TRP A 84 -1.46 -10.53 4.93
C TRP A 84 -1.21 -11.91 4.36
N SER A 85 -0.06 -12.11 3.72
CA SER A 85 0.32 -13.38 3.10
C SER A 85 0.86 -14.40 4.09
N GLY A 86 1.41 -13.91 5.20
CA GLY A 86 2.20 -14.70 6.12
C GLY A 86 3.58 -15.12 5.61
N ARG A 87 3.99 -14.58 4.47
CA ARG A 87 5.29 -14.83 3.85
C ARG A 87 6.07 -13.53 3.86
N LYS A 88 7.31 -13.58 4.34
CA LYS A 88 8.19 -12.41 4.32
C LYS A 88 8.44 -11.98 2.86
N VAL A 89 8.17 -10.71 2.54
CA VAL A 89 8.61 -10.10 1.29
C VAL A 89 10.15 -10.17 1.22
N PRO A 90 10.76 -10.54 0.09
CA PRO A 90 12.21 -10.62 -0.03
C PRO A 90 12.92 -9.30 0.30
N GLY A 91 14.16 -9.40 0.78
CA GLY A 91 14.97 -8.25 1.18
C GLY A 91 14.62 -7.65 2.55
N GLU A 92 15.64 -7.14 3.23
CA GLU A 92 15.51 -6.31 4.43
C GLU A 92 15.33 -4.82 4.06
N TYR A 93 14.88 -4.02 5.03
CA TYR A 93 14.94 -2.55 4.98
C TYR A 93 16.38 -2.12 4.58
N HIS A 94 16.52 -1.39 3.48
CA HIS A 94 17.81 -0.96 2.87
C HIS A 94 18.51 -1.97 1.95
N THR A 95 17.86 -3.06 1.55
CA THR A 95 18.42 -3.96 0.54
C THR A 95 18.60 -3.23 -0.78
N VAL A 96 19.83 -3.25 -1.31
CA VAL A 96 20.14 -2.80 -2.66
C VAL A 96 19.62 -3.84 -3.65
N ILE A 97 18.74 -3.42 -4.53
CA ILE A 97 18.15 -4.31 -5.53
C ILE A 97 19.09 -4.39 -6.73
N ASN A 98 19.33 -5.59 -7.24
CA ASN A 98 20.19 -5.86 -8.38
C ASN A 98 19.63 -7.02 -9.23
N GLU A 99 20.32 -7.35 -10.32
CA GLU A 99 19.93 -8.38 -11.29
C GLU A 99 19.82 -9.81 -10.71
N HIS A 100 20.39 -10.06 -9.53
CA HIS A 100 20.34 -11.36 -8.87
C HIS A 100 19.14 -11.49 -7.92
N ASN A 101 18.81 -10.44 -7.16
CA ASN A 101 17.79 -10.52 -6.10
C ASN A 101 16.39 -10.05 -6.51
N TYR A 102 16.23 -9.25 -7.58
CA TYR A 102 14.90 -8.77 -7.98
C TYR A 102 13.93 -9.91 -8.36
N LYS A 103 14.48 -11.05 -8.82
CA LYS A 103 13.71 -12.24 -9.21
C LYS A 103 12.99 -12.86 -8.02
N ASP A 104 13.56 -12.79 -6.83
CA ASP A 104 12.93 -13.29 -5.61
C ASP A 104 11.60 -12.56 -5.34
N PHE A 105 11.55 -11.25 -5.62
CA PHE A 105 10.32 -10.46 -5.50
C PHE A 105 9.28 -10.87 -6.54
N ILE A 106 9.71 -11.19 -7.77
CA ILE A 106 8.81 -11.68 -8.82
C ILE A 106 8.21 -13.03 -8.40
N ASP A 107 9.03 -13.93 -7.89
CA ASP A 107 8.57 -15.24 -7.42
C ASP A 107 7.63 -15.09 -6.22
N TYR A 108 7.93 -14.22 -5.27
CA TYR A 108 7.02 -13.86 -4.17
C TYR A 108 5.64 -13.41 -4.68
N VAL A 109 5.60 -12.50 -5.66
CA VAL A 109 4.34 -12.01 -6.23
C VAL A 109 3.58 -13.11 -6.98
N ARG A 110 4.30 -13.97 -7.71
CA ARG A 110 3.71 -15.13 -8.40
C ARG A 110 3.12 -16.14 -7.43
N GLU A 111 3.75 -16.37 -6.30
CA GLU A 111 3.18 -17.20 -5.25
C GLU A 111 1.93 -16.56 -4.65
N LEU A 112 2.01 -15.26 -4.35
CA LEU A 112 0.88 -14.52 -3.78
C LEU A 112 -0.32 -14.54 -4.71
N SER A 113 -0.13 -14.42 -6.03
CA SER A 113 -1.23 -14.40 -7.00
C SER A 113 -2.04 -15.69 -7.07
N ARG A 114 -1.60 -16.77 -6.42
CA ARG A 114 -2.35 -18.04 -6.34
C ARG A 114 -3.41 -18.05 -5.23
N GLY A 115 -3.41 -17.06 -4.35
CA GLY A 115 -4.40 -16.95 -3.27
C GLY A 115 -5.73 -16.35 -3.75
N ASP A 116 -6.81 -16.75 -3.08
CA ASP A 116 -8.16 -16.24 -3.31
C ASP A 116 -8.38 -14.91 -2.56
N TRP A 117 -7.74 -13.86 -3.06
CA TRP A 117 -7.82 -12.53 -2.47
C TRP A 117 -9.07 -11.78 -2.92
N GLU A 118 -9.75 -11.14 -1.98
CA GLU A 118 -10.93 -10.31 -2.18
C GLU A 118 -10.58 -8.86 -1.88
N ALA A 119 -11.04 -7.95 -2.75
CA ALA A 119 -10.84 -6.53 -2.54
C ALA A 119 -11.64 -6.05 -1.32
N GLY A 120 -10.96 -5.31 -0.45
CA GLY A 120 -11.56 -4.74 0.75
C GLY A 120 -11.62 -5.69 1.93
N GLU A 121 -10.98 -6.85 1.88
CA GLU A 121 -10.89 -7.77 3.01
C GLU A 121 -9.57 -7.59 3.77
N LYS A 122 -9.61 -7.85 5.08
CA LYS A 122 -8.38 -7.93 5.89
C LYS A 122 -7.88 -9.36 5.90
N TYR A 123 -6.58 -9.50 5.87
CA TYR A 123 -5.92 -10.80 5.92
C TYR A 123 -4.87 -10.84 7.02
N PHE A 124 -4.71 -12.01 7.62
CA PHE A 124 -3.67 -12.29 8.58
C PHE A 124 -3.11 -13.69 8.32
N TYR A 125 -1.83 -13.77 7.96
CA TYR A 125 -1.13 -15.02 7.63
C TYR A 125 -1.86 -15.91 6.60
N GLY A 126 -2.48 -15.30 5.58
CA GLY A 126 -3.22 -15.98 4.52
C GLY A 126 -4.71 -16.23 4.81
N HIS A 127 -5.18 -15.89 6.02
CA HIS A 127 -6.57 -16.07 6.42
C HIS A 127 -7.34 -14.75 6.37
N LYS A 128 -8.51 -14.76 5.73
CA LYS A 128 -9.46 -13.64 5.77
C LYS A 128 -10.00 -13.48 7.19
N LEU A 129 -10.02 -12.24 7.70
CA LEU A 129 -10.54 -11.87 9.02
C LEU A 129 -12.02 -11.48 8.98
#